data_AF-A6NXI2-F1
#
_entry.id   AF-A6NXI2-F1
#
_cell.length_a   1.000
_cell.length_b   1.000
_cell.length_c   1.000
_cell.angle_alpha   90.00
_cell.angle_beta   90.00
_cell.angle_gamma   90.00
#
_symmetry.space_group_name_H-M   'P 1'
#
loop_
_entity.id
_entity.type
_entity.pdbx_description
1 polymer ?
#
loop_
_entity_poly.entity_id
_entity_poly.type
_entity_poly.pdbx_seq_one_letter_code
_entity_poly.pdbx_strand_id
1 'polypeptide(L)'
;MDKQFANVQALVHSLARCNSGVLYPHVFLDYDSWQRLPWIWEDGLPSRLSAVCEAEKRMDALYRQAEEKFRRYTDPHSPDSFLLRFQSALSGHLSELREALGRCRTQETAAIVNRIGALLSPVPVFRDMEQVNRELTTAHPLPEAASYHQWINYVQYDPSESEEGLMKLVAKAFTRHGYDLLSAIQHLEEDAAHQLSTFQNTFDARAALSISEHITAPVQAKLPILRELLERNSNS
;
A
#
# COMPACT_ATOMS: atom_id res chain seq x y z
N MET A 1 30.38 -11.21 -27.71
CA MET A 1 29.71 -11.45 -26.41
C MET A 1 28.38 -12.10 -26.71
N ASP A 2 28.16 -13.32 -26.20
CA ASP A 2 26.95 -14.08 -26.50
C ASP A 2 25.69 -13.31 -26.04
N LYS A 3 24.75 -13.07 -26.96
CA LYS A 3 23.49 -12.36 -26.69
C LYS A 3 22.71 -13.03 -25.56
N GLN A 4 22.86 -14.36 -25.41
CA GLN A 4 22.19 -15.13 -24.38
C GLN A 4 22.72 -14.79 -22.98
N PHE A 5 24.05 -14.71 -22.83
CA PHE A 5 24.68 -14.34 -21.56
C PHE A 5 24.38 -12.90 -21.15
N ALA A 6 24.40 -11.97 -22.10
CA ALA A 6 24.04 -10.57 -21.86
C ALA A 6 22.59 -10.44 -21.35
N ASN A 7 21.66 -11.23 -21.91
CA ASN A 7 20.28 -11.28 -21.44
C ASN A 7 20.16 -11.80 -20.00
N VAL A 8 20.88 -12.87 -19.66
CA VAL A 8 20.92 -13.39 -18.27
C VAL A 8 21.45 -12.33 -17.31
N GLN A 9 22.53 -11.63 -17.65
CA GLN A 9 23.04 -10.54 -16.82
C GLN A 9 22.01 -9.44 -16.63
N ALA A 10 21.34 -8.98 -17.69
CA ALA A 10 20.33 -7.93 -17.59
C ALA A 10 19.19 -8.33 -16.65
N LEU A 11 18.68 -9.56 -16.78
CA LEU A 11 17.61 -10.10 -15.93
C LEU A 11 18.02 -10.23 -14.46
N VAL A 12 19.27 -10.62 -14.18
CA VAL A 12 19.78 -10.66 -12.80
C VAL A 12 19.82 -9.26 -12.17
N HIS A 13 20.21 -8.23 -12.93
CA HIS A 13 20.23 -6.86 -12.43
C HIS A 13 18.83 -6.27 -12.22
N SER A 14 17.83 -6.71 -12.99
CA SER A 14 16.44 -6.23 -12.84
C SER A 14 15.69 -6.85 -11.66
N LEU A 15 16.17 -7.97 -11.09
CA LEU A 15 15.50 -8.65 -9.96
C LEU A 15 15.30 -7.72 -8.75
N ALA A 16 16.25 -6.83 -8.45
CA ALA A 16 16.13 -5.88 -7.34
C ALA A 16 15.00 -4.85 -7.52
N ARG A 17 14.45 -4.74 -8.74
CA ARG A 17 13.37 -3.82 -9.11
C ARG A 17 12.08 -4.54 -9.48
N CYS A 18 11.92 -5.81 -9.11
CA CYS A 18 10.74 -6.59 -9.49
C CYS A 18 9.40 -5.98 -9.02
N ASN A 19 9.42 -5.16 -7.97
CA ASN A 19 8.23 -4.47 -7.44
C ASN A 19 7.99 -3.06 -8.01
N SER A 20 8.86 -2.54 -8.89
CA SER A 20 8.79 -1.15 -9.38
C SER A 20 7.54 -0.81 -10.21
N GLY A 21 6.76 -1.81 -10.63
CA GLY A 21 5.51 -1.63 -11.37
C GLY A 21 4.24 -1.70 -10.53
N VAL A 22 4.32 -1.90 -9.21
CA VAL A 22 3.13 -2.01 -8.35
C VAL A 22 2.58 -0.62 -8.06
N LEU A 23 1.40 -0.31 -8.63
CA LEU A 23 0.70 0.96 -8.42
C LEU A 23 0.43 1.22 -6.93
N TYR A 24 0.61 2.47 -6.52
CA TYR A 24 0.29 2.95 -5.18
C TYR A 24 -1.21 2.82 -4.92
N PRO A 25 -1.63 2.01 -3.94
CA PRO A 25 -3.01 1.97 -3.55
C PRO A 25 -3.41 3.24 -2.80
N HIS A 26 -4.56 3.80 -3.16
CA HIS A 26 -5.16 4.93 -2.45
C HIS A 26 -6.43 4.48 -1.73
N VAL A 27 -6.62 5.01 -0.52
CA VAL A 27 -7.85 4.84 0.26
C VAL A 27 -8.70 6.08 0.02
N PHE A 28 -9.67 5.96 -0.90
CA PHE A 28 -10.70 6.98 -1.09
C PHE A 28 -11.94 6.59 -0.32
N LEU A 29 -12.47 7.47 0.52
CA LEU A 29 -13.65 7.24 1.32
C LEU A 29 -14.92 7.62 0.56
N ASP A 30 -16.04 7.16 1.09
CA ASP A 30 -17.33 7.55 0.57
C ASP A 30 -17.66 8.97 1.05
N TYR A 31 -17.99 9.84 0.10
CA TYR A 31 -18.39 11.23 0.34
C TYR A 31 -19.93 11.36 0.34
N ASP A 32 -20.66 10.27 0.42
CA ASP A 32 -22.11 10.35 0.56
C ASP A 32 -22.47 10.84 1.98
N SER A 33 -23.09 12.02 2.03
CA SER A 33 -23.59 12.63 3.28
C SER A 33 -22.49 12.99 4.31
N TRP A 34 -21.37 13.58 3.87
CA TRP A 34 -20.31 14.08 4.78
C TRP A 34 -20.70 15.35 5.56
N GLN A 35 -21.84 15.97 5.24
CA GLN A 35 -22.31 17.19 5.92
C GLN A 35 -23.79 17.13 6.25
N ARG A 36 -24.16 17.94 7.25
CA ARG A 36 -25.52 18.41 7.50
C ARG A 36 -25.49 19.92 7.68
N LEU A 37 -26.25 20.63 6.85
CA LEU A 37 -26.25 22.08 6.84
C LEU A 37 -27.33 22.65 7.77
N PRO A 38 -27.00 23.47 8.78
CA PRO A 38 -27.97 23.90 9.79
C PRO A 38 -29.05 24.84 9.24
N TRP A 39 -28.80 25.53 8.12
CA TRP A 39 -29.78 26.40 7.46
C TRP A 39 -30.74 25.66 6.52
N ILE A 40 -30.52 24.36 6.26
CA ILE A 40 -31.51 23.52 5.56
C ILE A 40 -32.39 22.87 6.63
N TRP A 41 -33.67 23.24 6.68
CA TRP A 41 -34.56 22.85 7.78
C TRP A 41 -34.69 21.32 7.96
N GLU A 42 -34.74 20.58 6.86
CA GLU A 42 -34.84 19.11 6.82
C GLU A 42 -33.54 18.43 7.27
N ASP A 43 -32.43 19.18 7.24
CA ASP A 43 -31.09 18.65 7.41
C ASP A 43 -30.44 19.07 8.74
N GLY A 44 -30.81 20.26 9.24
CA GLY A 44 -30.34 20.85 10.49
C GLY A 44 -30.91 20.16 11.73
N LEU A 45 -30.04 19.88 12.68
CA LEU A 45 -30.36 19.14 13.90
C LEU A 45 -30.83 20.07 15.02
N PRO A 46 -31.71 19.59 15.92
CA PRO A 46 -32.34 20.42 16.95
C PRO A 46 -31.42 20.76 18.13
N SER A 47 -30.27 20.10 18.26
CA SER A 47 -29.33 20.36 19.35
C SER A 47 -27.88 20.10 18.94
N ARG A 48 -26.96 20.80 19.61
CA ARG A 48 -25.51 20.57 19.44
C ARG A 48 -25.11 19.12 19.75
N LEU A 49 -25.69 18.54 20.80
CA LEU A 49 -25.39 17.15 21.18
C LEU A 49 -25.80 16.17 20.07
N SER A 50 -26.96 16.39 19.44
CA SER A 50 -27.40 15.58 18.30
C SER A 50 -26.41 15.68 17.12
N ALA A 51 -25.89 16.88 16.84
CA ALA A 51 -24.89 17.08 15.80
C ALA A 51 -23.58 16.35 16.10
N VAL A 52 -23.09 16.41 17.34
CA VAL A 52 -21.89 15.70 17.77
C VAL A 52 -22.07 14.19 17.64
N CYS A 53 -23.12 13.62 18.24
CA CYS A 53 -23.33 12.17 18.23
C CYS A 53 -23.50 11.61 16.81
N GLU A 54 -24.19 12.34 15.92
CA GLU A 54 -24.34 11.89 14.54
C GLU A 54 -23.04 12.02 13.73
N ALA A 55 -22.31 13.13 13.89
CA ALA A 55 -21.03 13.35 13.22
C ALA A 55 -19.98 12.29 13.60
N GLU A 56 -19.79 12.04 14.91
CA GLU A 56 -18.85 11.03 15.42
C GLU A 56 -19.23 9.63 14.93
N LYS A 57 -20.53 9.28 14.96
CA LYS A 57 -21.01 7.99 14.45
C LYS A 57 -20.72 7.82 12.95
N ARG A 58 -20.86 8.88 12.14
CA ARG A 58 -20.52 8.84 10.72
C ARG A 58 -19.01 8.76 10.51
N MET A 59 -18.23 9.51 11.29
CA MET A 59 -16.77 9.47 11.25
C MET A 59 -16.24 8.07 11.60
N ASP A 60 -16.82 7.41 12.60
CA ASP A 60 -16.44 6.03 12.97
C ASP A 60 -16.75 5.03 11.85
N ALA A 61 -17.83 5.24 11.09
CA ALA A 61 -18.17 4.40 9.94
C ALA A 61 -17.15 4.59 8.79
N LEU A 62 -16.79 5.84 8.50
CA LEU A 62 -15.75 6.19 7.53
C LEU A 62 -14.38 5.65 7.93
N TYR A 63 -14.05 5.74 9.22
CA TYR A 63 -12.83 5.17 9.78
C TYR A 63 -12.74 3.65 9.57
N ARG A 64 -13.82 2.90 9.85
CA ARG A 64 -13.84 1.45 9.58
C ARG A 64 -13.68 1.13 8.09
N GLN A 65 -14.26 1.95 7.21
CA GLN A 65 -14.07 1.80 5.77
C GLN A 65 -12.59 2.04 5.37
N ALA A 66 -11.93 3.04 5.97
CA ALA A 66 -10.52 3.29 5.77
C ALA A 66 -9.67 2.10 6.24
N GLU A 67 -9.94 1.57 7.44
CA GLU A 67 -9.25 0.39 7.98
C GLU A 67 -9.41 -0.83 7.09
N GLU A 68 -10.63 -1.10 6.60
CA GLU A 68 -10.88 -2.24 5.71
C GLU A 68 -10.10 -2.11 4.40
N LYS A 69 -10.13 -0.92 3.78
CA LYS A 69 -9.36 -0.64 2.56
C LYS A 69 -7.85 -0.70 2.81
N PHE A 70 -7.38 -0.23 3.96
CA PHE A 70 -5.97 -0.31 4.36
C PHE A 70 -5.54 -1.78 4.55
N ARG A 71 -6.32 -2.57 5.30
CA ARG A 71 -6.07 -4.01 5.53
C ARG A 71 -6.08 -4.81 4.23
N ARG A 72 -6.90 -4.44 3.25
CA ARG A 72 -6.90 -5.09 1.93
C ARG A 72 -5.52 -5.09 1.27
N TYR A 73 -4.64 -4.12 1.56
CA TYR A 73 -3.28 -4.07 1.00
C TYR A 73 -2.21 -4.66 1.93
N THR A 74 -2.44 -4.66 3.24
CA THR A 74 -1.43 -5.10 4.23
C THR A 74 -1.64 -6.52 4.75
N ASP A 75 -2.87 -7.05 4.68
CA ASP A 75 -3.19 -8.44 5.07
C ASP A 75 -2.51 -9.42 4.09
N PRO A 76 -1.62 -10.32 4.55
CA PRO A 76 -0.93 -11.28 3.70
C PRO A 76 -1.86 -12.23 2.94
N HIS A 77 -3.11 -12.42 3.40
CA HIS A 77 -4.09 -13.29 2.77
C HIS A 77 -5.03 -12.57 1.81
N SER A 78 -4.98 -11.24 1.76
CA SER A 78 -5.77 -10.48 0.80
C SER A 78 -5.23 -10.64 -0.63
N PRO A 79 -6.10 -10.81 -1.64
CA PRO A 79 -5.69 -10.94 -3.04
C PRO A 79 -4.96 -9.68 -3.56
N ASP A 80 -5.20 -8.53 -2.95
CA ASP A 80 -4.59 -7.26 -3.32
C ASP A 80 -3.37 -6.90 -2.46
N SER A 81 -2.92 -7.82 -1.60
CA SER A 81 -1.84 -7.55 -0.69
C SER A 81 -0.52 -7.28 -1.39
N PHE A 82 0.30 -6.42 -0.78
CA PHE A 82 1.66 -6.16 -1.25
C PHE A 82 2.49 -7.45 -1.31
N LEU A 83 2.33 -8.33 -0.31
CA LEU A 83 3.06 -9.59 -0.24
C LEU A 83 2.73 -10.51 -1.42
N LEU A 84 1.45 -10.78 -1.70
CA LEU A 84 1.09 -11.67 -2.81
C LEU A 84 1.49 -11.11 -4.17
N ARG A 85 1.32 -9.78 -4.36
CA ARG A 85 1.75 -9.10 -5.59
C ARG A 85 3.26 -9.24 -5.80
N PHE A 86 4.04 -9.02 -4.73
CA PHE A 86 5.48 -9.23 -4.75
C PHE A 86 5.85 -10.68 -5.06
N GLN A 87 5.22 -11.65 -4.40
CA GLN A 87 5.49 -13.08 -4.62
C GLN A 87 5.22 -13.49 -6.07
N SER A 88 4.12 -13.01 -6.65
CA SER A 88 3.79 -13.21 -8.05
C SER A 88 4.83 -12.59 -8.98
N ALA A 89 5.17 -11.32 -8.76
CA ALA A 89 6.15 -10.59 -9.55
C ALA A 89 7.54 -11.26 -9.53
N LEU A 90 8.04 -11.62 -8.35
CA LEU A 90 9.33 -12.31 -8.21
C LEU A 90 9.31 -13.68 -8.88
N SER A 91 8.23 -14.45 -8.72
CA SER A 91 8.09 -15.76 -9.36
C SER A 91 8.15 -15.65 -10.89
N GLY A 92 7.49 -14.64 -11.47
CA GLY A 92 7.53 -14.34 -12.90
C GLY A 92 8.95 -14.05 -13.37
N HIS A 93 9.64 -13.10 -12.72
CA HIS A 93 11.02 -12.74 -13.08
C HIS A 93 11.99 -13.92 -12.93
N LEU A 94 11.84 -14.75 -11.89
CA LEU A 94 12.66 -15.94 -11.72
C LEU A 94 12.36 -17.01 -12.78
N SER A 95 11.11 -17.12 -13.25
CA SER A 95 10.77 -18.01 -14.37
C SER A 95 11.48 -17.56 -15.65
N GLU A 96 11.38 -16.28 -16.00
CA GLU A 96 12.06 -15.70 -17.17
C GLU A 96 13.58 -15.89 -17.10
N LEU A 97 14.17 -15.67 -15.92
CA LEU A 97 15.60 -15.86 -15.72
C LEU A 97 16.02 -17.33 -15.85
N ARG A 98 15.21 -18.28 -15.32
CA ARG A 98 15.47 -19.72 -15.50
C ARG A 98 15.39 -20.13 -16.97
N GLU A 99 14.44 -19.60 -17.72
CA GLU A 99 14.34 -19.84 -19.17
C GLU A 99 15.55 -19.30 -19.93
N ALA A 100 15.95 -18.05 -19.64
CA ALA A 100 17.13 -17.44 -20.25
C ALA A 100 18.41 -18.23 -19.93
N LEU A 101 18.55 -18.68 -18.68
CA LEU A 101 19.66 -19.53 -18.25
C LEU A 101 19.64 -20.90 -18.93
N GLY A 102 18.46 -21.47 -19.15
CA GLY A 102 18.27 -22.73 -19.86
C GLY A 102 18.78 -22.68 -21.30
N ARG A 103 18.70 -21.51 -21.96
CA ARG A 103 19.25 -21.31 -23.33
C ARG A 103 20.78 -21.36 -23.37
N CYS A 104 21.44 -21.00 -22.28
CA CYS A 104 22.89 -21.11 -22.15
C CYS A 104 23.37 -22.54 -21.89
N ARG A 105 22.47 -23.54 -21.81
CA ARG A 105 22.80 -24.92 -21.48
C ARG A 105 23.35 -25.67 -22.70
N THR A 106 24.59 -26.14 -22.56
CA THR A 106 25.30 -27.05 -23.46
C THR A 106 25.84 -28.22 -22.65
N GLN A 107 26.52 -29.17 -23.31
CA GLN A 107 27.18 -30.27 -22.61
C GLN A 107 28.22 -29.78 -21.58
N GLU A 108 28.95 -28.69 -21.88
CA GLU A 108 29.98 -28.14 -21.00
C GLU A 108 29.43 -27.21 -19.91
N THR A 109 28.36 -26.46 -20.20
CA THR A 109 27.78 -25.49 -19.25
C THR A 109 26.70 -26.09 -18.34
N ALA A 110 26.24 -27.32 -18.61
CA ALA A 110 25.13 -27.95 -17.88
C ALA A 110 25.30 -27.94 -16.35
N ALA A 111 26.51 -28.22 -15.86
CA ALA A 111 26.78 -28.27 -14.42
C ALA A 111 26.64 -26.89 -13.75
N ILE A 112 27.16 -25.83 -14.37
CA ILE A 112 27.06 -24.47 -13.81
C ILE A 112 25.65 -23.91 -13.96
N VAL A 113 24.98 -24.17 -15.09
CA VAL A 113 23.57 -23.80 -15.32
C VAL A 113 22.67 -24.44 -14.27
N ASN A 114 22.84 -25.72 -13.95
CA ASN A 114 22.07 -26.39 -12.90
C ASN A 114 22.32 -25.77 -11.52
N ARG A 115 23.57 -25.44 -11.20
CA ARG A 115 23.93 -24.79 -9.93
C ARG A 115 23.32 -23.40 -9.80
N ILE A 116 23.35 -22.60 -10.87
CA ILE A 116 22.70 -21.28 -10.88
C ILE A 116 21.18 -21.46 -10.77
N GLY A 117 20.58 -22.38 -11.53
CA GLY A 117 19.15 -22.67 -11.48
C GLY A 117 18.65 -23.05 -10.08
N ALA A 118 19.45 -23.80 -9.31
CA ALA A 118 19.15 -24.15 -7.91
C ALA A 118 19.16 -22.93 -6.96
N LEU A 119 19.96 -21.89 -7.26
CA LEU A 119 19.98 -20.64 -6.50
C LEU A 119 18.80 -19.73 -6.81
N LEU A 120 18.16 -19.89 -7.98
CA LEU A 120 16.96 -19.16 -8.36
C LEU A 120 15.75 -19.74 -7.64
N SER A 121 15.75 -19.76 -6.31
CA SER A 121 14.63 -20.21 -5.49
C SER A 121 14.00 -19.02 -4.77
N PRO A 122 12.68 -18.79 -4.89
CA PRO A 122 12.02 -17.69 -4.18
C PRO A 122 11.79 -17.98 -2.69
N VAL A 123 11.91 -19.24 -2.25
CA VAL A 123 11.50 -19.70 -0.92
C VAL A 123 12.15 -18.91 0.23
N PRO A 124 13.48 -18.64 0.23
CA PRO A 124 14.09 -17.86 1.30
C PRO A 124 13.54 -16.44 1.35
N VAL A 125 13.42 -15.80 0.19
CA VAL A 125 12.92 -14.42 0.07
C VAL A 125 11.45 -14.33 0.53
N PHE A 126 10.61 -15.29 0.17
CA PHE A 126 9.21 -15.30 0.61
C PHE A 126 9.07 -15.40 2.11
N ARG A 127 9.88 -16.25 2.75
CA ARG A 127 9.90 -16.39 4.22
C ARG A 127 10.30 -15.07 4.90
N ASP A 128 11.34 -14.41 4.41
CA ASP A 128 11.78 -13.13 4.94
C ASP A 128 10.67 -12.08 4.79
N MET A 129 10.04 -12.02 3.61
CA MET A 129 9.01 -11.02 3.32
C MET A 129 7.70 -11.27 4.05
N GLU A 130 7.35 -12.52 4.36
CA GLU A 130 6.24 -12.85 5.27
C GLU A 130 6.47 -12.32 6.69
N GLN A 131 7.71 -12.39 7.16
CA GLN A 131 8.08 -11.81 8.46
C GLN A 131 8.03 -10.28 8.40
N VAL A 132 8.63 -9.67 7.39
CA VAL A 132 8.60 -8.21 7.18
C VAL A 132 7.17 -7.69 7.07
N ASN A 133 6.29 -8.36 6.33
CA ASN A 133 4.89 -7.94 6.18
C ASN A 133 4.17 -7.88 7.55
N ARG A 134 4.38 -8.89 8.41
CA ARG A 134 3.80 -8.92 9.77
C ARG A 134 4.35 -7.81 10.66
N GLU A 135 5.65 -7.56 10.60
CA GLU A 135 6.29 -6.47 11.35
C GLU A 135 5.76 -5.10 10.93
N LEU A 136 5.71 -4.84 9.62
CA LEU A 136 5.24 -3.57 9.08
C LEU A 136 3.75 -3.33 9.36
N THR A 137 2.92 -4.38 9.30
CA THR A 137 1.49 -4.27 9.62
C THR A 137 1.27 -3.86 11.07
N THR A 138 2.17 -4.28 11.96
CA THR A 138 2.13 -3.92 13.38
C THR A 138 2.71 -2.53 13.64
N ALA A 139 3.72 -2.11 12.88
CA ALA A 139 4.42 -0.83 13.06
C ALA A 139 3.67 0.38 12.46
N HIS A 140 2.79 0.14 11.48
CA HIS A 140 2.12 1.20 10.72
C HIS A 140 0.59 1.10 10.79
N PRO A 141 -0.03 1.14 11.99
CA PRO A 141 -1.48 1.23 12.10
C PRO A 141 -1.97 2.63 11.69
N LEU A 142 -3.25 2.72 11.31
CA LEU A 142 -3.91 4.01 11.23
C LEU A 142 -4.04 4.62 12.65
N PRO A 143 -3.96 5.96 12.79
CA PRO A 143 -4.30 6.64 14.04
C PRO A 143 -5.71 6.28 14.52
N GLU A 144 -5.95 6.34 15.83
CA GLU A 144 -7.27 6.02 16.40
C GLU A 144 -8.37 6.93 15.86
N ALA A 145 -9.58 6.40 15.66
CA ALA A 145 -10.74 7.11 15.14
C ALA A 145 -11.01 8.46 15.84
N ALA A 146 -10.86 8.49 17.17
CA ALA A 146 -11.06 9.68 17.99
C ALA A 146 -10.12 10.85 17.61
N SER A 147 -8.94 10.54 17.07
CA SER A 147 -7.98 11.55 16.58
C SER A 147 -8.55 12.39 15.43
N TYR A 148 -9.55 11.87 14.71
CA TYR A 148 -10.18 12.57 13.59
C TYR A 148 -11.37 13.42 14.02
N HIS A 149 -11.94 13.18 15.22
CA HIS A 149 -13.09 13.94 15.73
C HIS A 149 -12.76 15.43 15.93
N GLN A 150 -11.49 15.75 16.23
CA GLN A 150 -11.03 17.15 16.39
C GLN A 150 -11.11 17.97 15.09
N TRP A 151 -11.15 17.29 13.93
CA TRP A 151 -11.22 17.92 12.62
C TRP A 151 -12.67 18.06 12.10
N ILE A 152 -13.66 17.63 12.89
CA ILE A 152 -15.08 17.82 12.57
C ILE A 152 -15.43 19.30 12.78
N ASN A 153 -15.95 19.94 11.73
CA ASN A 153 -16.41 21.31 11.82
C ASN A 153 -17.89 21.33 12.22
N TYR A 154 -18.21 21.95 13.36
CA TYR A 154 -19.58 22.09 13.84
C TYR A 154 -20.11 23.49 13.54
N VAL A 155 -21.29 23.56 12.94
CA VAL A 155 -21.90 24.83 12.51
C VAL A 155 -23.24 25.02 13.20
N GLN A 156 -23.57 26.26 13.54
CA GLN A 156 -24.83 26.64 14.14
C GLN A 156 -25.51 27.70 13.27
N TYR A 157 -26.83 27.57 13.12
CA TYR A 157 -27.69 28.60 12.56
C TYR A 157 -28.62 29.09 13.66
N ASP A 158 -28.47 30.35 14.06
CA ASP A 158 -29.32 31.00 15.05
C ASP A 158 -30.09 32.16 14.40
N PRO A 159 -31.38 31.99 14.07
CA PRO A 159 -32.16 33.04 13.43
C PRO A 159 -32.39 34.25 14.36
N SER A 160 -32.18 34.11 15.67
CA SER A 160 -32.38 35.18 16.65
C SER A 160 -31.33 36.30 16.58
N GLU A 161 -30.22 36.08 15.87
CA GLU A 161 -29.22 37.12 15.64
C GLU A 161 -29.77 38.32 14.85
N SER A 162 -30.82 38.09 14.06
CA SER A 162 -31.51 39.11 13.27
C SER A 162 -32.73 39.74 13.94
N GLU A 163 -33.08 39.30 15.16
CA GLU A 163 -34.34 39.63 15.83
C GLU A 163 -34.11 40.37 17.17
N GLU A 164 -35.10 41.19 17.57
CA GLU A 164 -35.07 41.96 18.82
C GLU A 164 -36.30 41.65 19.72
N GLY A 165 -36.20 41.99 21.01
CA GLY A 165 -37.30 41.88 21.96
C GLY A 165 -37.83 40.44 22.14
N LEU A 166 -39.16 40.29 22.22
CA LEU A 166 -39.81 38.98 22.41
C LEU A 166 -39.61 38.04 21.21
N MET A 167 -39.47 38.57 19.99
CA MET A 167 -39.23 37.78 18.77
C MET A 167 -37.89 37.06 18.84
N LYS A 168 -36.89 37.66 19.48
CA LYS A 168 -35.60 37.02 19.74
C LYS A 168 -35.73 35.72 20.52
N LEU A 169 -36.61 35.66 21.52
CA LEU A 169 -36.83 34.45 22.33
C LEU A 169 -37.52 33.35 21.51
N VAL A 170 -38.48 33.73 20.67
CA VAL A 170 -39.16 32.81 19.75
C VAL A 170 -38.16 32.26 18.70
N ALA A 171 -37.34 33.13 18.10
CA ALA A 171 -36.34 32.75 17.12
C ALA A 171 -35.27 31.81 17.70
N LYS A 172 -34.86 31.98 18.97
CA LYS A 172 -33.93 31.06 19.64
C LYS A 172 -34.44 29.62 19.74
N ALA A 173 -35.76 29.40 19.77
CA ALA A 173 -36.32 28.05 19.77
C ALA A 173 -36.11 27.33 18.41
N PHE A 174 -35.75 28.08 17.37
CA PHE A 174 -35.51 27.58 16.03
C PHE A 174 -34.01 27.49 15.67
N THR A 175 -33.11 27.65 16.64
CA THR A 175 -31.69 27.40 16.45
C THR A 175 -31.45 25.98 15.97
N ARG A 176 -30.63 25.83 14.93
CA ARG A 176 -30.28 24.53 14.33
C ARG A 176 -28.77 24.34 14.34
N HIS A 177 -28.37 23.07 14.35
CA HIS A 177 -26.99 22.64 14.39
C HIS A 177 -26.68 21.71 13.23
N GLY A 178 -25.43 21.74 12.77
CA GLY A 178 -24.95 20.94 11.66
C GLY A 178 -23.49 20.62 11.85
N TYR A 179 -22.95 19.88 10.89
CA TYR A 179 -21.53 19.51 10.87
C TYR A 179 -21.05 19.30 9.45
N ASP A 180 -19.73 19.34 9.30
CA ASP A 180 -18.99 19.07 8.09
C ASP A 180 -17.80 18.16 8.45
N LEU A 181 -17.73 16.99 7.82
CA LEU A 181 -16.68 15.99 8.00
C LEU A 181 -15.55 16.09 6.98
N LEU A 182 -15.60 17.00 6.00
CA LEU A 182 -14.68 17.05 4.88
C LEU A 182 -13.22 17.12 5.33
N SER A 183 -12.90 18.00 6.28
CA SER A 183 -11.53 18.11 6.82
C SER A 183 -11.09 16.82 7.53
N ALA A 184 -11.98 16.19 8.30
CA ALA A 184 -11.68 14.93 8.99
C ALA A 184 -11.45 13.78 8.00
N ILE A 185 -12.24 13.72 6.92
CA ILE A 185 -12.09 12.77 5.81
C ILE A 185 -10.74 12.97 5.13
N GLN A 186 -10.39 14.21 4.76
CA GLN A 186 -9.12 14.53 4.11
C GLN A 186 -7.92 14.09 4.95
N HIS A 187 -7.92 14.40 6.26
CA HIS A 187 -6.87 13.95 7.16
C HIS A 187 -6.76 12.42 7.27
N LEU A 188 -7.90 11.71 7.32
CA LEU A 188 -7.90 10.25 7.35
C LEU A 188 -7.36 9.65 6.04
N GLU A 189 -7.73 10.20 4.89
CA GLU A 189 -7.21 9.76 3.58
C GLU A 189 -5.71 10.04 3.44
N GLU A 190 -5.25 11.20 3.88
CA GLU A 190 -3.83 11.59 3.90
C GLU A 190 -3.00 10.66 4.79
N ASP A 191 -3.46 10.39 6.01
CA ASP A 191 -2.81 9.46 6.92
C ASP A 191 -2.75 8.05 6.34
N ALA A 192 -3.86 7.57 5.77
CA ALA A 192 -3.91 6.26 5.15
C ALA A 192 -2.94 6.15 3.95
N ALA A 193 -2.89 7.18 3.10
CA ALA A 193 -1.95 7.24 1.99
C ALA A 193 -0.49 7.29 2.48
N HIS A 194 -0.20 8.09 3.51
CA HIS A 194 1.13 8.20 4.09
C HIS A 194 1.60 6.88 4.71
N GLN A 195 0.75 6.20 5.48
CA GLN A 195 1.07 4.91 6.09
C GLN A 195 1.26 3.83 5.01
N LEU A 196 0.41 3.75 3.98
CA LEU A 196 0.57 2.79 2.88
C LEU A 196 1.86 3.04 2.08
N SER A 197 2.18 4.30 1.78
CA SER A 197 3.43 4.65 1.09
C SER A 197 4.65 4.27 1.92
N THR A 198 4.62 4.56 3.23
CA THR A 198 5.73 4.21 4.14
C THR A 198 5.89 2.68 4.26
N PHE A 199 4.77 1.97 4.39
CA PHE A 199 4.74 0.51 4.39
C PHE A 199 5.38 -0.05 3.11
N GLN A 200 4.91 0.39 1.94
CA GLN A 200 5.38 -0.09 0.64
C GLN A 200 6.87 0.20 0.44
N ASN A 201 7.33 1.44 0.69
CA ASN A 201 8.73 1.80 0.52
C ASN A 201 9.65 0.98 1.42
N THR A 202 9.23 0.72 2.66
CA THR A 202 10.00 -0.11 3.60
C THR A 202 10.00 -1.57 3.17
N PHE A 203 8.85 -2.09 2.74
CA PHE A 203 8.73 -3.44 2.19
C PHE A 203 9.65 -3.64 0.98
N ASP A 204 9.63 -2.72 0.03
CA ASP A 204 10.43 -2.77 -1.20
C ASP A 204 11.94 -2.71 -0.91
N ALA A 205 12.36 -1.86 0.03
CA ALA A 205 13.75 -1.80 0.46
C ALA A 205 14.22 -3.13 1.09
N ARG A 206 13.38 -3.74 1.93
CA ARG A 206 13.68 -5.06 2.55
C ARG A 206 13.67 -6.18 1.52
N ALA A 207 12.75 -6.15 0.56
CA ALA A 207 12.70 -7.12 -0.53
C ALA A 207 13.96 -7.06 -1.40
N ALA A 208 14.43 -5.86 -1.76
CA ALA A 208 15.65 -5.70 -2.54
C ALA A 208 16.88 -6.27 -1.82
N LEU A 209 16.97 -6.07 -0.49
CA LEU A 209 18.04 -6.65 0.32
C LEU A 209 17.96 -8.18 0.37
N SER A 210 16.78 -8.75 0.63
CA SER A 210 16.58 -10.20 0.70
C SER A 210 16.84 -10.89 -0.66
N ILE A 211 16.38 -10.29 -1.76
CA ILE A 211 16.71 -10.76 -3.12
C ILE A 211 18.21 -10.71 -3.37
N SER A 212 18.88 -9.63 -2.95
CA SER A 212 20.32 -9.49 -3.10
C SER A 212 21.09 -10.58 -2.36
N GLU A 213 20.73 -10.81 -1.10
CA GLU A 213 21.38 -11.79 -0.23
C GLU A 213 21.18 -13.23 -0.71
N HIS A 214 19.95 -13.61 -1.01
CA HIS A 214 19.61 -15.02 -1.29
C HIS A 214 19.73 -15.42 -2.76
N ILE A 215 19.64 -14.47 -3.69
CA ILE A 215 19.57 -14.75 -5.13
C ILE A 215 20.69 -14.05 -5.89
N THR A 216 20.69 -12.72 -5.92
CA THR A 216 21.54 -11.95 -6.85
C THR A 216 23.03 -12.15 -6.55
N ALA A 217 23.48 -11.98 -5.31
CA ALA A 217 24.90 -12.13 -4.98
C ALA A 217 25.41 -13.58 -5.19
N PRO A 218 24.70 -14.64 -4.75
CA PRO A 218 25.08 -16.02 -5.05
C PRO A 218 25.14 -16.34 -6.55
N VAL A 219 24.21 -15.80 -7.34
CA VAL A 219 24.19 -15.97 -8.80
C VAL A 219 25.35 -15.23 -9.46
N GLN A 220 25.56 -13.96 -9.10
CA GLN A 220 26.64 -13.12 -9.62
C GLN A 220 28.02 -13.76 -9.41
N ALA A 221 28.26 -14.40 -8.26
CA ALA A 221 29.49 -15.14 -8.00
C ALA A 221 29.75 -16.31 -8.98
N LYS A 222 28.71 -16.82 -9.66
CA LYS A 222 28.80 -17.94 -10.60
C LYS A 222 28.76 -17.52 -12.07
N LEU A 223 28.29 -16.32 -12.38
CA LEU A 223 28.19 -15.82 -13.76
C LEU A 223 29.53 -15.75 -14.52
N PRO A 224 30.68 -15.38 -13.91
CA PRO A 224 31.96 -15.38 -14.62
C PRO A 224 32.35 -16.77 -15.15
N ILE A 225 32.10 -17.82 -14.37
CA ILE A 225 32.39 -19.21 -14.76
C ILE A 225 31.53 -19.61 -15.96
N LEU A 226 30.24 -19.25 -15.95
CA LEU A 226 29.36 -19.50 -17.09
C LEU A 226 29.84 -18.76 -18.35
N ARG A 227 30.29 -17.51 -18.21
CA ARG A 227 30.83 -16.72 -19.32
C ARG A 227 32.04 -17.39 -19.96
N GLU A 228 33.02 -17.80 -19.16
CA GLU A 228 34.23 -18.44 -19.65
C GLU A 228 33.93 -19.72 -20.43
N LEU A 229 33.00 -20.55 -19.94
CA LEU A 229 32.60 -21.78 -20.61
C LEU A 229 31.87 -21.52 -21.94
N LEU A 230 31.04 -20.47 -22.01
CA LEU A 230 30.38 -20.08 -23.26
C LEU A 230 31.37 -19.54 -24.30
N GLU A 231 32.35 -18.75 -23.87
CA GLU A 231 33.39 -18.22 -24.75
C GLU A 231 34.30 -19.33 -25.30
N ARG A 232 34.62 -20.36 -24.51
CA ARG A 232 35.39 -21.54 -24.96
C ARG A 232 34.64 -22.35 -26.03
N ASN A 233 33.35 -22.59 -25.83
CA ASN A 233 32.49 -23.27 -26.81
C ASN A 233 32.32 -22.48 -28.11
N SER A 234 32.38 -21.16 -28.06
CA SER A 234 32.23 -20.29 -29.24
C SER A 234 33.48 -20.24 -30.13
N ASN A 235 34.64 -20.58 -29.55
CA ASN A 235 35.95 -20.52 -30.20
C ASN A 235 36.51 -21.91 -30.60
N SER A 236 35.74 -22.98 -30.35
CA SER A 236 36.03 -24.35 -30.80
C SER A 236 35.21 -24.68 -32.04
#